data_AF-H2JAY6-F1
#
_entry.id   AF-H2JAY6-F1
#
_cell.length_a   1.000
_cell.length_b   1.000
_cell.length_c   1.000
_cell.angle_alpha   90.00
_cell.angle_beta   90.00
_cell.angle_gamma   90.00
#
_symmetry.space_group_name_H-M   'P 1'
#
loop_
_entity.id
_entity.type
_entity.pdbx_description
1 polymer ?
#
loop_
_entity_poly.entity_id
_entity_poly.type
_entity_poly.pdbx_seq_one_letter_code
_entity_poly.pdbx_strand_id
1 'polypeptide(L)'
;MEKYFQDFHSYIINVIEKFYLTQIDNLNAAADMITNSIINGGKFFVTGTGHSHMIAEEFYTRAGGFANVYPILPSEFMLHEHPLKSTAVERVADYAKVIMHIYKVKQGDVVLIASNSGRNGMIVELAKLVQEKGAQVIALTNPRKSENEKSRHSSGKYLYQYADVVIDNCTEIGDAGYYVKEANTCMGAVSTITGAYAAQFISVLLAKKLPLKGIIPAVFKSSNIDGGDEWNRGLFEKYYGV
;
A
#
# COMPACT_ATOMS: atom_id res chain seq x y z
N MET A 1 26.67 -8.69 -21.77
CA MET A 1 25.41 -8.97 -21.05
C MET A 1 24.44 -9.49 -22.09
N GLU A 2 23.78 -10.65 -21.88
CA GLU A 2 22.82 -11.16 -22.86
C GLU A 2 21.67 -10.17 -23.05
N LYS A 3 21.22 -10.01 -24.30
CA LYS A 3 20.18 -9.04 -24.69
C LYS A 3 18.91 -9.15 -23.82
N TYR A 4 18.54 -10.38 -23.44
CA TYR A 4 17.42 -10.65 -22.55
C TYR A 4 17.49 -9.90 -21.21
N PHE A 5 18.67 -9.87 -20.56
CA PHE A 5 18.83 -9.15 -19.28
C PHE A 5 18.66 -7.63 -19.46
N GLN A 6 19.10 -7.09 -20.59
CA GLN A 6 18.94 -5.66 -20.91
C GLN A 6 17.48 -5.31 -21.19
N ASP A 7 16.75 -6.19 -21.88
CA ASP A 7 15.35 -5.98 -22.25
C ASP A 7 14.43 -5.99 -21.02
N PHE A 8 14.60 -6.97 -20.11
CA PHE A 8 13.81 -7.01 -18.87
C PHE A 8 14.17 -5.88 -17.91
N HIS A 9 15.45 -5.55 -17.76
CA HIS A 9 15.88 -4.39 -16.96
C HIS A 9 15.24 -3.11 -17.48
N SER A 10 15.29 -2.87 -18.80
CA SER A 10 14.69 -1.69 -19.42
C SER A 10 13.18 -1.64 -19.21
N TYR A 11 12.50 -2.79 -19.28
CA TYR A 11 11.07 -2.88 -18.95
C TYR A 11 10.78 -2.38 -17.52
N ILE A 12 11.51 -2.87 -16.51
CA ILE A 12 11.33 -2.45 -15.11
C ILE A 12 11.61 -0.95 -14.95
N ILE A 13 12.73 -0.46 -15.49
CA ILE A 13 13.10 0.96 -15.39
C ILE A 13 12.05 1.86 -16.04
N ASN A 14 11.52 1.48 -17.20
CA ASN A 14 10.49 2.26 -17.88
C ASN A 14 9.19 2.37 -17.05
N VAL A 15 8.80 1.30 -16.34
CA VAL A 15 7.63 1.36 -15.45
C VAL A 15 7.89 2.28 -14.26
N ILE A 16 9.07 2.18 -13.64
CA ILE A 16 9.46 3.05 -12.51
C ILE A 16 9.53 4.52 -12.95
N GLU A 17 10.11 4.80 -14.12
CA GLU A 17 10.20 6.15 -14.68
C GLU A 17 8.81 6.73 -14.95
N LYS A 18 7.92 5.94 -15.56
CA LYS A 18 6.51 6.34 -15.76
C LYS A 18 5.82 6.62 -14.44
N PHE A 19 6.00 5.75 -13.44
CA PHE A 19 5.45 5.95 -12.10
C PHE A 19 5.94 7.26 -11.49
N TYR A 20 7.25 7.50 -11.52
CA TYR A 20 7.85 8.74 -11.02
C TYR A 20 7.26 9.97 -11.72
N LEU A 21 7.28 10.01 -13.07
CA LEU A 21 6.83 11.17 -13.83
C LEU A 21 5.33 11.48 -13.69
N THR A 22 4.50 10.49 -13.32
CA THR A 22 3.04 10.67 -13.28
C THR A 22 2.44 10.69 -11.88
N GLN A 23 3.13 10.15 -10.86
CA GLN A 23 2.55 9.96 -9.52
C GLN A 23 3.15 10.86 -8.44
N ILE A 24 4.12 11.73 -8.73
CA ILE A 24 4.73 12.64 -7.73
C ILE A 24 3.68 13.48 -6.98
N ASP A 25 2.71 14.04 -7.68
CA ASP A 25 1.68 14.88 -7.06
C ASP A 25 0.76 14.04 -6.16
N ASN A 26 0.38 12.83 -6.60
CA ASN A 26 -0.42 11.90 -5.80
C ASN A 26 0.34 11.40 -4.56
N LEU A 27 1.65 11.14 -4.68
CA LEU A 27 2.51 10.78 -3.56
C LEU A 27 2.62 11.92 -2.55
N ASN A 28 2.76 13.16 -3.02
CA ASN A 28 2.75 14.34 -2.17
C ASN A 28 1.40 14.52 -1.46
N ALA A 29 0.29 14.41 -2.18
CA ALA A 29 -1.05 14.51 -1.63
C ALA A 29 -1.31 13.42 -0.56
N ALA A 30 -0.92 12.17 -0.83
CA ALA A 30 -0.97 11.08 0.12
C ALA A 30 -0.14 11.39 1.38
N ALA A 31 1.10 11.87 1.22
CA ALA A 31 1.94 12.24 2.34
C ALA A 31 1.38 13.44 3.14
N ASP A 32 0.73 14.41 2.49
CA ASP A 32 0.06 15.52 3.17
C ASP A 32 -1.15 15.04 3.98
N MET A 33 -1.98 14.16 3.43
CA MET A 33 -3.08 13.53 4.16
C MET A 33 -2.58 12.81 5.42
N ILE A 34 -1.55 11.96 5.27
CA ILE A 34 -0.97 11.20 6.38
C ILE A 34 -0.36 12.15 7.42
N THR A 35 0.38 13.18 6.98
CA THR A 35 1.00 14.18 7.87
C THR A 35 -0.08 14.92 8.68
N ASN A 36 -1.16 15.36 8.03
CA ASN A 36 -2.26 16.05 8.68
C ASN A 36 -3.00 15.14 9.68
N SER A 37 -3.22 13.87 9.32
CA SER A 37 -3.78 12.87 10.24
C SER A 37 -2.93 12.73 11.49
N ILE A 38 -1.61 12.53 11.34
CA ILE A 38 -0.69 12.35 12.47
C ILE A 38 -0.68 13.58 13.39
N ILE A 39 -0.62 14.79 12.83
CA ILE A 39 -0.63 16.05 13.62
C ILE A 39 -1.90 16.18 14.45
N ASN A 40 -3.03 15.72 13.92
CA ASN A 40 -4.32 15.79 14.59
C ASN A 40 -4.62 14.56 15.47
N GLY A 41 -3.62 13.70 15.74
CA GLY A 41 -3.77 12.52 16.60
C GLY A 41 -4.50 11.34 15.95
N GLY A 42 -4.64 11.36 14.62
CA GLY A 42 -5.11 10.24 13.80
C GLY A 42 -4.01 9.19 13.56
N LYS A 43 -4.42 8.04 13.06
CA LYS A 43 -3.55 6.90 12.74
C LYS A 43 -3.41 6.71 11.24
N PHE A 44 -2.24 6.21 10.83
CA PHE A 44 -2.00 5.76 9.47
C PHE A 44 -2.04 4.24 9.41
N PHE A 45 -3.12 3.70 8.81
CA PHE A 45 -3.28 2.27 8.57
C PHE A 45 -2.86 1.89 7.16
N VAL A 46 -2.35 0.67 6.98
CA VAL A 46 -1.99 0.14 5.67
C VAL A 46 -2.47 -1.30 5.54
N THR A 47 -3.08 -1.66 4.41
CA THR A 47 -3.54 -3.03 4.15
C THR A 47 -3.47 -3.41 2.68
N GLY A 48 -3.53 -4.71 2.43
CA GLY A 48 -3.70 -5.30 1.10
C GLY A 48 -3.93 -6.80 1.20
N THR A 49 -4.46 -7.42 0.15
CA THR A 49 -4.71 -8.87 0.08
C THR A 49 -3.85 -9.54 -0.98
N GLY A 50 -3.61 -10.84 -0.82
CA GLY A 50 -2.74 -11.58 -1.71
C GLY A 50 -1.35 -10.96 -1.68
N HIS A 51 -0.70 -10.78 -2.83
CA HIS A 51 0.61 -10.13 -2.88
C HIS A 51 0.60 -8.69 -2.36
N SER A 52 -0.51 -7.94 -2.45
CA SER A 52 -0.55 -6.54 -2.01
C SER A 52 -0.39 -6.34 -0.50
N HIS A 53 -0.51 -7.39 0.33
CA HIS A 53 -0.22 -7.28 1.77
C HIS A 53 1.22 -6.83 2.06
N MET A 54 2.17 -7.19 1.18
CA MET A 54 3.58 -6.85 1.36
C MET A 54 3.84 -5.34 1.32
N ILE A 55 2.92 -4.55 0.77
CA ILE A 55 3.02 -3.08 0.83
C ILE A 55 2.80 -2.60 2.26
N ALA A 56 1.90 -3.24 3.03
CA ALA A 56 1.74 -2.94 4.44
C ALA A 56 2.99 -3.36 5.24
N GLU A 57 3.58 -4.53 4.91
CA GLU A 57 4.85 -4.97 5.49
C GLU A 57 6.00 -4.01 5.16
N GLU A 58 6.04 -3.45 3.95
CA GLU A 58 7.11 -2.54 3.53
C GLU A 58 7.15 -1.24 4.34
N PHE A 59 6.03 -0.79 4.89
CA PHE A 59 6.01 0.33 5.84
C PHE A 59 6.39 -0.08 7.27
N TYR A 60 6.26 -1.36 7.62
CA TYR A 60 6.17 -1.82 9.01
C TYR A 60 7.52 -2.22 9.61
N THR A 61 7.81 -1.69 10.82
CA THR A 61 8.90 -2.14 11.70
C THR A 61 10.24 -2.42 11.00
N ARG A 62 10.69 -1.50 10.14
CA ARG A 62 11.94 -1.63 9.39
C ARG A 62 12.85 -0.43 9.57
N ALA A 63 14.15 -0.61 9.30
CA ALA A 63 15.09 0.50 9.24
C ALA A 63 14.66 1.55 8.21
N GLY A 64 14.68 2.82 8.61
CA GLY A 64 14.18 3.94 7.80
C GLY A 64 12.66 4.06 7.74
N GLY A 65 11.93 3.10 8.33
CA GLY A 65 10.47 3.09 8.39
C GLY A 65 9.93 4.01 9.50
N PHE A 66 8.74 4.55 9.26
CA PHE A 66 8.04 5.36 10.24
C PHE A 66 7.35 4.47 11.28
N ALA A 67 7.57 4.72 12.56
CA ALA A 67 7.09 3.89 13.65
C ALA A 67 5.57 3.99 13.85
N ASN A 68 4.97 5.16 13.59
CA ASN A 68 3.53 5.38 13.76
C ASN A 68 2.73 4.91 12.53
N VAL A 69 2.92 3.65 12.14
CA VAL A 69 2.18 2.95 11.09
C VAL A 69 1.48 1.74 11.72
N TYR A 70 0.21 1.53 11.38
CA TYR A 70 -0.62 0.45 11.90
C TYR A 70 -1.02 -0.51 10.76
N PRO A 71 -0.24 -1.57 10.49
CA PRO A 71 -0.57 -2.48 9.42
C PRO A 71 -1.80 -3.32 9.80
N ILE A 72 -2.66 -3.54 8.81
CA ILE A 72 -3.76 -4.49 8.89
C ILE A 72 -3.32 -5.72 8.10
N LEU A 73 -2.78 -6.71 8.83
CA LEU A 73 -2.18 -7.94 8.29
C LEU A 73 -2.80 -9.21 8.90
N PRO A 74 -4.10 -9.50 8.68
CA PRO A 74 -4.66 -10.82 8.98
C PRO A 74 -3.94 -11.89 8.14
N SER A 75 -3.59 -13.03 8.74
CA SER A 75 -2.83 -14.08 8.05
C SER A 75 -3.60 -14.66 6.86
N GLU A 76 -4.93 -14.65 6.92
CA GLU A 76 -5.82 -15.09 5.83
C GLU A 76 -5.77 -14.17 4.59
N PHE A 77 -5.21 -12.97 4.69
CA PHE A 77 -4.96 -12.10 3.55
C PHE A 77 -3.64 -12.46 2.84
N MET A 78 -2.76 -13.21 3.51
CA MET A 78 -1.43 -13.56 3.03
C MET A 78 -1.45 -14.85 2.20
N LEU A 79 -0.26 -15.31 1.81
CA LEU A 79 -0.08 -16.42 0.87
C LEU A 79 0.47 -17.68 1.54
N HIS A 80 0.92 -17.60 2.80
CA HIS A 80 1.68 -18.65 3.47
C HIS A 80 0.82 -19.81 4.01
N GLU A 81 -0.49 -19.61 4.17
CA GLU A 81 -1.37 -20.63 4.74
C GLU A 81 -1.92 -21.61 3.69
N HIS A 82 -2.40 -21.10 2.55
CA HIS A 82 -2.90 -21.91 1.43
C HIS A 82 -2.99 -21.07 0.14
N PRO A 83 -2.60 -21.60 -1.04
CA PRO A 83 -2.46 -20.83 -2.28
C PRO A 83 -3.72 -20.09 -2.74
N LEU A 84 -4.91 -20.60 -2.40
CA LEU A 84 -6.19 -20.00 -2.81
C LEU A 84 -6.93 -19.25 -1.70
N LYS A 85 -6.42 -19.28 -0.45
CA LYS A 85 -7.19 -18.78 0.71
C LYS A 85 -7.44 -17.28 0.61
N SER A 86 -6.40 -16.47 0.41
CA SER A 86 -6.54 -15.01 0.27
C SER A 86 -7.45 -14.62 -0.89
N THR A 87 -7.42 -15.35 -2.01
CA THR A 87 -8.32 -15.13 -3.14
C THR A 87 -9.79 -15.37 -2.79
N ALA A 88 -10.07 -16.41 -2.00
CA ALA A 88 -11.43 -16.69 -1.52
C ALA A 88 -11.90 -15.61 -0.53
N VAL A 89 -11.03 -15.26 0.43
CA VAL A 89 -11.31 -14.26 1.47
C VAL A 89 -11.54 -12.87 0.87
N GLU A 90 -10.74 -12.44 -0.10
CA GLU A 90 -10.86 -11.11 -0.73
C GLU A 90 -12.24 -10.90 -1.41
N ARG A 91 -12.94 -11.99 -1.77
CA ARG A 91 -14.28 -11.92 -2.37
C ARG A 91 -15.40 -11.76 -1.33
N VAL A 92 -15.13 -11.97 -0.04
CA VAL A 92 -16.11 -11.85 1.04
C VAL A 92 -16.18 -10.39 1.50
N ALA A 93 -17.10 -9.62 0.93
CA ALA A 93 -17.28 -8.20 1.26
C ALA A 93 -17.49 -7.94 2.76
N ASP A 94 -18.29 -8.79 3.43
CA ASP A 94 -18.59 -8.65 4.86
C ASP A 94 -17.37 -8.78 5.78
N TYR A 95 -16.26 -9.37 5.30
CA TYR A 95 -15.03 -9.45 6.07
C TYR A 95 -14.47 -8.04 6.38
N ALA A 96 -14.76 -7.03 5.56
CA ALA A 96 -14.41 -5.64 5.84
C ALA A 96 -14.97 -5.14 7.19
N LYS A 97 -16.13 -5.64 7.62
CA LYS A 97 -16.72 -5.30 8.93
C LYS A 97 -15.91 -5.84 10.09
N VAL A 98 -15.28 -7.00 9.92
CA VAL A 98 -14.36 -7.59 10.91
C VAL A 98 -13.13 -6.70 11.08
N ILE A 99 -12.54 -6.25 9.97
CA ILE A 99 -11.41 -5.30 9.99
C ILE A 99 -11.81 -4.02 10.73
N MET A 100 -12.93 -3.40 10.35
CA MET A 100 -13.38 -2.16 10.99
C MET A 100 -13.66 -2.33 12.49
N HIS A 101 -14.17 -3.50 12.91
CA HIS A 101 -14.41 -3.81 14.31
C HIS A 101 -13.11 -3.95 15.12
N ILE A 102 -12.11 -4.67 14.59
CA ILE A 102 -10.85 -4.95 15.29
C ILE A 102 -9.96 -3.70 15.34
N TYR A 103 -9.75 -3.06 14.20
CA TYR A 103 -8.78 -1.96 14.07
C TYR A 103 -9.36 -0.61 14.49
N LYS A 104 -10.70 -0.51 14.60
CA LYS A 104 -11.42 0.67 15.11
C LYS A 104 -11.02 1.96 14.38
N VAL A 105 -10.90 1.88 13.06
CA VAL A 105 -10.68 3.05 12.19
C VAL A 105 -11.77 4.09 12.47
N LYS A 106 -11.37 5.33 12.69
CA LYS A 106 -12.24 6.45 13.09
C LYS A 106 -11.96 7.69 12.25
N GLN A 107 -12.84 8.68 12.39
CA GLN A 107 -12.68 9.98 11.75
C GLN A 107 -11.30 10.59 12.03
N GLY A 108 -10.69 11.12 10.97
CA GLY A 108 -9.36 11.72 11.02
C GLY A 108 -8.20 10.73 10.83
N ASP A 109 -8.46 9.42 10.81
CA ASP A 109 -7.47 8.42 10.40
C ASP A 109 -7.33 8.39 8.87
N VAL A 110 -6.20 7.82 8.40
CA VAL A 110 -5.92 7.57 6.98
C VAL A 110 -5.67 6.08 6.80
N VAL A 111 -6.26 5.48 5.76
CA VAL A 111 -6.07 4.07 5.40
C VAL A 111 -5.54 3.99 3.98
N LEU A 112 -4.31 3.48 3.81
CA LEU A 112 -3.79 3.08 2.50
C LEU A 112 -4.21 1.64 2.22
N ILE A 113 -4.93 1.45 1.11
CA ILE A 113 -5.41 0.16 0.66
C ILE A 113 -4.72 -0.18 -0.67
N ALA A 114 -3.87 -1.20 -0.65
CA ALA A 114 -3.20 -1.71 -1.83
C ALA A 114 -3.99 -2.87 -2.44
N SER A 115 -4.36 -2.74 -3.71
CA SER A 115 -4.96 -3.83 -4.49
C SER A 115 -4.75 -3.55 -5.96
N ASN A 116 -4.05 -4.44 -6.67
CA ASN A 116 -3.75 -4.18 -8.08
C ASN A 116 -5.01 -4.03 -8.94
N SER A 117 -5.98 -4.93 -8.77
CA SER A 117 -7.24 -4.87 -9.53
C SER A 117 -8.27 -3.92 -8.91
N GLY A 118 -8.26 -3.74 -7.58
CA GLY A 118 -9.23 -2.90 -6.88
C GLY A 118 -10.70 -3.33 -7.08
N ARG A 119 -10.98 -4.58 -7.46
CA ARG A 119 -12.32 -5.02 -7.92
C ARG A 119 -13.05 -5.96 -6.97
N ASN A 120 -12.36 -6.59 -6.02
CA ASN A 120 -12.94 -7.63 -5.17
C ASN A 120 -13.70 -7.04 -3.99
N GLY A 121 -14.73 -7.77 -3.53
CA GLY A 121 -15.72 -7.27 -2.57
C GLY A 121 -15.12 -6.75 -1.26
N MET A 122 -14.16 -7.46 -0.67
CA MET A 122 -13.59 -7.09 0.64
C MET A 122 -12.88 -5.73 0.59
N ILE A 123 -11.98 -5.55 -0.37
CA ILE A 123 -11.19 -4.30 -0.52
C ILE A 123 -12.10 -3.10 -0.84
N VAL A 124 -13.10 -3.29 -1.70
CA VAL A 124 -14.02 -2.21 -2.07
C VAL A 124 -14.96 -1.85 -0.92
N GLU A 125 -15.51 -2.84 -0.21
CA GLU A 125 -16.37 -2.59 0.95
C GLU A 125 -15.56 -1.95 2.09
N LEU A 126 -14.29 -2.34 2.30
CA LEU A 126 -13.42 -1.69 3.28
C LEU A 126 -13.23 -0.21 2.98
N ALA A 127 -12.90 0.15 1.74
CA ALA A 127 -12.74 1.56 1.35
C ALA A 127 -14.02 2.37 1.60
N LYS A 128 -15.18 1.82 1.25
CA LYS A 128 -16.48 2.43 1.51
C LYS A 128 -16.71 2.63 3.02
N LEU A 129 -16.49 1.59 3.85
CA LEU A 129 -16.69 1.67 5.31
C LEU A 129 -15.73 2.67 5.98
N VAL A 130 -14.50 2.79 5.49
CA VAL A 130 -13.53 3.79 5.95
C VAL A 130 -14.07 5.20 5.70
N GLN A 131 -14.56 5.48 4.49
CA GLN A 131 -15.18 6.77 4.17
C GLN A 131 -16.43 7.06 5.01
N GLU A 132 -17.30 6.07 5.19
CA GLU A 132 -18.51 6.19 6.03
C GLU A 132 -18.18 6.51 7.50
N LYS A 133 -16.97 6.18 7.98
CA LYS A 133 -16.46 6.56 9.31
C LYS A 133 -15.78 7.94 9.36
N GLY A 134 -15.69 8.64 8.24
CA GLY A 134 -15.01 9.95 8.14
C GLY A 134 -13.48 9.84 8.15
N ALA A 135 -12.93 8.65 7.92
CA ALA A 135 -11.51 8.45 7.66
C ALA A 135 -11.24 8.60 6.16
N GLN A 136 -9.99 8.90 5.80
CA GLN A 136 -9.59 9.09 4.41
C GLN A 136 -8.96 7.82 3.83
N VAL A 137 -9.14 7.62 2.53
CA VAL A 137 -8.65 6.45 1.79
C VAL A 137 -7.59 6.86 0.78
N ILE A 138 -6.44 6.20 0.82
CA ILE A 138 -5.43 6.22 -0.26
C ILE A 138 -5.51 4.87 -0.97
N ALA A 139 -5.77 4.86 -2.28
CA ALA A 139 -5.75 3.63 -3.07
C ALA A 139 -4.43 3.51 -3.82
N LEU A 140 -3.68 2.43 -3.59
CA LEU A 140 -2.57 2.02 -4.44
C LEU A 140 -3.05 0.88 -5.35
N THR A 141 -3.29 1.17 -6.63
CA THR A 141 -4.00 0.27 -7.54
C THR A 141 -3.56 0.50 -8.98
N ASN A 142 -3.94 -0.41 -9.88
CA ASN A 142 -4.00 -0.12 -11.31
C ASN A 142 -5.44 0.30 -11.68
N PRO A 143 -5.71 1.58 -12.01
CA PRO A 143 -7.04 2.04 -12.38
C PRO A 143 -7.44 1.60 -13.80
N ARG A 144 -6.49 1.14 -14.63
CA ARG A 144 -6.79 0.63 -15.97
C ARG A 144 -7.62 -0.65 -15.87
N LYS A 145 -8.59 -0.80 -16.77
CA LYS A 145 -9.51 -1.95 -16.83
C LYS A 145 -9.69 -2.39 -18.26
N SER A 146 -9.78 -3.71 -18.46
CA SER A 146 -10.31 -4.26 -19.71
C SER A 146 -11.84 -4.15 -19.72
N GLU A 147 -12.47 -4.14 -20.89
CA GLU A 147 -13.93 -4.08 -21.04
C GLU A 147 -14.67 -5.20 -20.27
N ASN A 148 -14.01 -6.35 -20.09
CA ASN A 148 -14.56 -7.52 -19.41
C ASN A 148 -14.26 -7.57 -17.90
N GLU A 149 -13.43 -6.66 -17.38
CA GLU A 149 -13.06 -6.63 -15.97
C GLU A 149 -14.06 -5.80 -15.16
N LYS A 150 -15.21 -6.39 -14.81
CA LYS A 150 -16.24 -5.72 -13.97
C LYS A 150 -15.91 -5.77 -12.47
N SER A 151 -16.36 -4.78 -11.69
CA SER A 151 -16.32 -4.89 -10.23
C SER A 151 -17.07 -6.14 -9.74
N ARG A 152 -16.55 -6.78 -8.69
CA ARG A 152 -17.19 -7.90 -7.98
C ARG A 152 -17.86 -7.44 -6.69
N HIS A 153 -17.82 -6.16 -6.38
CA HIS A 153 -18.56 -5.57 -5.28
C HIS A 153 -19.99 -5.25 -5.72
N SER A 154 -20.96 -5.38 -4.80
CA SER A 154 -22.39 -5.16 -5.09
C SER A 154 -22.72 -3.74 -5.54
N SER A 155 -21.90 -2.74 -5.18
CA SER A 155 -22.07 -1.36 -5.66
C SER A 155 -21.67 -1.15 -7.12
N GLY A 156 -21.03 -2.13 -7.76
CA GLY A 156 -20.47 -1.99 -9.11
C GLY A 156 -19.23 -1.09 -9.20
N LYS A 157 -18.79 -0.50 -8.08
CA LYS A 157 -17.62 0.40 -8.03
C LYS A 157 -16.31 -0.34 -7.75
N TYR A 158 -15.19 0.28 -8.07
CA TYR A 158 -13.83 -0.15 -7.74
C TYR A 158 -13.27 0.62 -6.55
N LEU A 159 -12.17 0.13 -5.99
CA LEU A 159 -11.42 0.74 -4.88
C LEU A 159 -11.14 2.22 -5.13
N TYR A 160 -10.57 2.57 -6.30
CA TYR A 160 -10.18 3.95 -6.61
C TYR A 160 -11.36 4.94 -6.61
N GLN A 161 -12.59 4.45 -6.74
CA GLN A 161 -13.79 5.30 -6.73
C GLN A 161 -14.27 5.65 -5.31
N TYR A 162 -13.67 5.03 -4.29
CA TYR A 162 -13.86 5.35 -2.88
C TYR A 162 -12.58 5.95 -2.27
N ALA A 163 -11.60 6.33 -3.09
CA ALA A 163 -10.34 6.88 -2.63
C ALA A 163 -10.32 8.40 -2.73
N ASP A 164 -9.75 9.06 -1.72
CA ASP A 164 -9.46 10.49 -1.75
C ASP A 164 -8.21 10.79 -2.58
N VAL A 165 -7.23 9.88 -2.54
CA VAL A 165 -6.03 9.90 -3.40
C VAL A 165 -5.84 8.54 -4.03
N VAL A 166 -5.57 8.54 -5.34
CA VAL A 166 -5.25 7.34 -6.12
C VAL A 166 -3.81 7.41 -6.57
N ILE A 167 -3.02 6.43 -6.17
CA ILE A 167 -1.65 6.20 -6.64
C ILE A 167 -1.73 5.08 -7.67
N ASP A 168 -1.57 5.42 -8.95
CA ASP A 168 -1.49 4.43 -10.03
C ASP A 168 -0.15 3.71 -9.97
N ASN A 169 -0.15 2.40 -9.73
CA ASN A 169 1.06 1.60 -9.70
C ASN A 169 1.71 1.40 -11.09
N CYS A 170 1.11 1.95 -12.15
CA CYS A 170 1.60 2.01 -13.52
C CYS A 170 1.82 0.64 -14.18
N THR A 171 1.26 -0.43 -13.60
CA THR A 171 1.34 -1.80 -14.15
C THR A 171 0.43 -1.98 -15.36
N GLU A 172 0.74 -2.95 -16.21
CA GLU A 172 -0.19 -3.36 -17.28
C GLU A 172 -1.35 -4.20 -16.72
N ILE A 173 -2.43 -4.32 -17.51
CA ILE A 173 -3.57 -5.17 -17.13
C ILE A 173 -3.07 -6.60 -16.92
N GLY A 174 -3.38 -7.17 -15.76
CA GLY A 174 -2.90 -8.50 -15.36
C GLY A 174 -1.56 -8.51 -14.61
N ASP A 175 -0.96 -7.34 -14.34
CA ASP A 175 0.32 -7.15 -13.63
C ASP A 175 1.57 -7.66 -14.36
N ALA A 176 1.46 -8.79 -15.07
CA ALA A 176 2.54 -9.35 -15.88
C ALA A 176 2.54 -8.73 -17.28
N GLY A 177 3.44 -7.77 -17.53
CA GLY A 177 3.52 -7.04 -18.81
C GLY A 177 4.70 -7.42 -19.71
N TYR A 178 5.69 -8.17 -19.23
CA TYR A 178 6.86 -8.53 -20.04
C TYR A 178 6.61 -9.82 -20.82
N TYR A 179 6.50 -9.73 -22.14
CA TYR A 179 6.24 -10.88 -23.00
C TYR A 179 7.50 -11.72 -23.27
N VAL A 180 7.47 -12.98 -22.84
CA VAL A 180 8.54 -13.96 -23.08
C VAL A 180 8.19 -14.76 -24.33
N LYS A 181 8.88 -14.46 -25.43
CA LYS A 181 8.58 -15.00 -26.76
C LYS A 181 8.68 -16.53 -26.80
N GLU A 182 9.70 -17.09 -26.16
CA GLU A 182 10.00 -18.52 -26.13
C GLU A 182 8.92 -19.32 -25.41
N ALA A 183 8.26 -18.71 -24.43
CA ALA A 183 7.20 -19.32 -23.64
C ALA A 183 5.79 -18.88 -24.04
N ASN A 184 5.67 -17.96 -25.02
CA ASN A 184 4.39 -17.39 -25.49
C ASN A 184 3.49 -16.91 -24.33
N THR A 185 4.08 -16.24 -23.33
CA THR A 185 3.36 -15.77 -22.13
C THR A 185 3.96 -14.48 -21.59
N CYS A 186 3.16 -13.70 -20.87
CA CYS A 186 3.65 -12.56 -20.10
C CYS A 186 4.12 -12.98 -18.70
N MET A 187 5.20 -12.37 -18.25
CA MET A 187 5.80 -12.52 -16.91
C MET A 187 6.23 -11.13 -16.40
N GLY A 188 6.99 -11.12 -15.28
CA GLY A 188 7.59 -9.89 -14.76
C GLY A 188 6.55 -8.97 -14.16
N ALA A 189 5.83 -9.43 -13.13
CA ALA A 189 4.92 -8.59 -12.36
C ALA A 189 5.69 -7.43 -11.69
N VAL A 190 5.11 -6.23 -11.71
CA VAL A 190 5.79 -5.01 -11.22
C VAL A 190 5.01 -4.27 -10.15
N SER A 191 3.76 -4.67 -9.85
CA SER A 191 2.91 -3.98 -8.87
C SER A 191 3.54 -3.92 -7.48
N THR A 192 4.24 -4.97 -7.07
CA THR A 192 5.04 -5.00 -5.84
C THR A 192 6.20 -4.02 -5.90
N ILE A 193 6.93 -3.96 -7.01
CA ILE A 193 8.12 -3.10 -7.14
C ILE A 193 7.70 -1.63 -7.05
N THR A 194 6.70 -1.22 -7.83
CA THR A 194 6.21 0.15 -7.81
C THR A 194 5.48 0.47 -6.51
N GLY A 195 4.79 -0.50 -5.91
CA GLY A 195 4.16 -0.33 -4.61
C GLY A 195 5.17 -0.14 -3.47
N ALA A 196 6.25 -0.93 -3.45
CA ALA A 196 7.32 -0.75 -2.47
C ALA A 196 8.05 0.58 -2.69
N TYR A 197 8.26 0.96 -3.95
CA TYR A 197 8.79 2.28 -4.30
C TYR A 197 7.89 3.41 -3.78
N ALA A 198 6.56 3.31 -3.96
CA ALA A 198 5.59 4.25 -3.41
C ALA A 198 5.66 4.34 -1.88
N ALA A 199 5.75 3.18 -1.21
CA ALA A 199 5.81 3.10 0.25
C ALA A 199 7.05 3.82 0.82
N GLN A 200 8.21 3.57 0.22
CA GLN A 200 9.45 4.26 0.60
C GLN A 200 9.41 5.75 0.26
N PHE A 201 8.85 6.13 -0.89
CA PHE A 201 8.73 7.53 -1.28
C PHE A 201 7.85 8.31 -0.30
N ILE A 202 6.69 7.76 0.08
CA ILE A 202 5.80 8.34 1.10
C ILE A 202 6.54 8.46 2.43
N SER A 203 7.25 7.41 2.88
CA SER A 203 8.01 7.44 4.13
C SER A 203 9.04 8.57 4.16
N VAL A 204 9.77 8.79 3.05
CA VAL A 204 10.70 9.91 2.90
C VAL A 204 9.98 11.27 2.91
N LEU A 205 8.82 11.38 2.25
CA LEU A 205 8.03 12.61 2.28
C LEU A 205 7.52 12.93 3.69
N LEU A 206 7.09 11.93 4.46
CA LEU A 206 6.69 12.12 5.87
C LEU A 206 7.87 12.62 6.71
N ALA A 207 9.05 12.02 6.55
CA ALA A 207 10.27 12.44 7.24
C ALA A 207 10.68 13.88 6.89
N LYS A 208 10.32 14.39 5.70
CA LYS A 208 10.54 15.78 5.29
C LYS A 208 9.45 16.74 5.80
N LYS A 209 8.17 16.32 5.76
CA LYS A 209 7.02 17.19 6.04
C LYS A 209 6.78 17.39 7.54
N LEU A 210 6.97 16.36 8.36
CA LEU A 210 6.74 16.45 9.82
C LEU A 210 7.64 17.49 10.53
N PRO A 211 8.96 17.59 10.24
CA PRO A 211 9.80 18.63 10.83
C PRO A 211 9.33 20.06 10.52
N LEU A 212 8.76 20.31 9.34
CA LEU A 212 8.21 21.63 8.96
C LEU A 212 6.99 22.03 9.81
N LYS A 213 6.44 21.08 10.57
CA LYS A 213 5.33 21.26 11.51
C LYS A 213 5.79 21.15 12.97
N GLY A 214 7.11 21.18 13.22
CA GLY A 214 7.69 21.09 14.56
C GLY A 214 7.65 19.68 15.17
N ILE A 215 7.36 18.65 14.37
CA ILE A 215 7.30 17.26 14.84
C ILE A 215 8.57 16.52 14.45
N ILE A 216 9.22 15.89 15.44
CA ILE A 216 10.33 14.97 15.19
C ILE A 216 9.75 13.67 14.61
N PRO A 217 10.14 13.26 13.38
CA PRO A 217 9.61 12.07 12.77
C PRO A 217 10.12 10.83 13.51
N ALA A 218 9.18 9.96 13.91
CA ALA A 218 9.46 8.72 14.61
C ALA A 218 10.00 7.65 13.64
N VAL A 219 11.25 7.77 13.20
CA VAL A 219 11.85 6.86 12.22
C VAL A 219 12.72 5.83 12.91
N PHE A 220 12.51 4.54 12.66
CA PHE A 220 13.38 3.48 13.17
C PHE A 220 14.78 3.57 12.56
N LYS A 221 15.80 3.41 13.40
CA LYS A 221 17.20 3.29 12.99
C LYS A 221 17.52 1.84 12.68
N SER A 222 18.52 1.62 11.82
CA SER A 222 19.08 0.28 11.63
C SER A 222 19.75 -0.20 12.93
N SER A 223 19.53 -1.44 13.33
CA SER A 223 20.19 -2.06 14.49
C SER A 223 21.71 -2.18 14.34
N ASN A 224 22.25 -2.00 13.12
CA ASN A 224 23.68 -2.00 12.86
C ASN A 224 24.36 -0.63 13.11
N ILE A 225 23.64 0.34 13.68
CA ILE A 225 24.16 1.69 13.99
C ILE A 225 24.21 1.84 15.50
N ASP A 226 25.33 2.37 16.01
CA ASP A 226 25.49 2.68 17.44
C ASP A 226 24.35 3.55 17.98
N GLY A 227 23.74 3.14 19.08
CA GLY A 227 22.57 3.81 19.68
C GLY A 227 21.25 3.61 18.92
N GLY A 228 21.22 2.78 17.89
CA GLY A 228 20.01 2.43 17.13
C GLY A 228 18.96 1.71 17.99
N ASP A 229 19.38 0.73 18.78
CA ASP A 229 18.47 -0.09 19.59
C ASP A 229 17.81 0.69 20.73
N GLU A 230 18.55 1.59 21.40
CA GLU A 230 18.00 2.44 22.47
C GLU A 230 16.94 3.41 21.91
N TRP A 231 17.25 4.04 20.76
CA TRP A 231 16.29 4.88 20.05
C TRP A 231 15.03 4.10 19.63
N ASN A 232 15.22 2.91 19.05
CA ASN A 232 14.12 2.07 18.59
C ASN A 232 13.24 1.59 19.75
N ARG A 233 13.82 1.29 20.92
CA ARG A 233 13.07 0.89 22.12
C ARG A 233 12.03 1.93 22.51
N GLY A 234 12.42 3.21 22.57
CA GLY A 234 11.47 4.29 22.87
C GLY A 234 10.34 4.41 21.84
N LEU A 235 10.59 4.05 20.57
CA LEU A 235 9.56 4.02 19.54
C LEU A 235 8.63 2.81 19.68
N PHE A 236 9.16 1.63 20.01
CA PHE A 236 8.38 0.44 20.29
C PHE A 236 7.48 0.64 21.52
N GLU A 237 8.02 1.15 22.61
CA GLU A 237 7.23 1.43 23.82
C GLU A 237 6.09 2.42 23.51
N LYS A 238 6.39 3.48 22.75
CA LYS A 238 5.42 4.54 22.44
C LYS A 238 4.31 4.11 21.48
N TYR A 239 4.64 3.39 20.41
CA TYR A 239 3.68 3.12 19.32
C TYR A 239 3.17 1.67 19.29
N TYR A 240 3.88 0.74 19.94
CA TYR A 240 3.59 -0.69 19.92
C TYR A 240 3.32 -1.26 21.30
N GLY A 241 3.71 -0.56 22.38
CA GLY A 241 3.50 -1.00 23.75
C GLY A 241 4.36 -2.21 24.15
N VAL A 242 5.49 -2.41 23.47
CA VAL A 242 6.48 -3.47 23.73
C VAL A 242 7.86 -2.90 23.94
#